data_AF-A0A7X7S570-F1
#
_entry.id   AF-A0A7X7S570-F1
#
_cell.length_a   1.000
_cell.length_b   1.000
_cell.length_c   1.000
_cell.angle_alpha   90.00
_cell.angle_beta   90.00
_cell.angle_gamma   90.00
#
_symmetry.space_group_name_H-M   'P 1'
#
loop_
_entity.id
_entity.type
_entity.pdbx_description
1 polymer ?
#
loop_
_entity_poly.entity_id
_entity_poly.type
_entity_poly.pdbx_seq_one_letter_code
_entity_poly.pdbx_strand_id
1 'polypeptide(L)'
;MTALTAACTSPADDDRVGASASPALTGPAPAGESRHTAAPAPSGTSAAPSSTSAGPASTPPDEVAVTSAAPCTDRGPLIEDAVWIEVDGGASLEVTPAASLRGCALAAADDSAWTELVALVPDADTPGMAAQLSCHIVFAPAKEVWHLEPWRPVVDNAELLRTRCNPGGPDPDLP
;
A
#
# COMPACT_ATOMS: atom_id res chain seq x y z
N MET A 1 7.60 56.10 -28.78
CA MET A 1 7.50 55.00 -29.78
C MET A 1 7.71 53.71 -29.02
N THR A 2 6.80 52.77 -28.81
CA THR A 2 5.35 52.64 -28.98
C THR A 2 4.99 51.53 -27.99
N ALA A 3 3.95 51.72 -27.19
CA ALA A 3 3.46 50.75 -26.22
C ALA A 3 2.64 49.66 -26.91
N LEU A 4 2.69 48.41 -26.43
CA LEU A 4 1.54 47.50 -26.46
C LEU A 4 1.45 46.73 -25.14
N THR A 5 0.58 47.25 -24.28
CA THR A 5 -0.15 46.54 -23.24
C THR A 5 -1.19 45.62 -23.90
N ALA A 6 -1.29 44.37 -23.45
CA ALA A 6 -2.45 43.51 -23.72
C ALA A 6 -3.08 43.12 -22.38
N ALA A 7 -4.28 43.63 -22.16
CA ALA A 7 -5.14 43.30 -21.03
C ALA A 7 -6.30 42.41 -21.53
N CYS A 8 -6.65 41.45 -20.67
CA CYS A 8 -7.95 40.79 -20.45
C CYS A 8 -8.97 40.61 -21.60
N THR A 9 -9.42 39.36 -21.79
CA THR A 9 -10.87 39.07 -21.67
C THR A 9 -11.10 37.57 -21.40
N SER A 10 -11.86 37.27 -20.35
CA SER A 10 -12.64 36.03 -20.21
C SER A 10 -14.03 36.27 -20.81
N PRO A 11 -14.77 35.19 -21.10
CA PRO A 11 -16.21 35.19 -20.85
C PRO A 11 -16.61 34.16 -19.77
N ALA A 12 -17.39 34.64 -18.80
CA ALA A 12 -18.45 33.89 -18.10
C ALA A 12 -19.52 33.48 -19.14
N ASP A 13 -20.48 32.58 -18.97
CA ASP A 13 -21.23 32.04 -17.84
C ASP A 13 -22.10 30.91 -18.46
N ASP A 14 -22.35 29.78 -17.79
CA ASP A 14 -23.64 29.08 -17.96
C ASP A 14 -23.94 28.29 -16.69
N ASP A 15 -24.64 28.99 -15.80
CA ASP A 15 -25.43 28.48 -14.70
C ASP A 15 -26.46 27.44 -15.17
N ARG A 16 -26.37 26.20 -14.65
CA ARG A 16 -27.53 25.31 -14.52
C ARG A 16 -27.62 24.71 -13.14
N VAL A 17 -28.29 25.47 -12.27
CA VAL A 17 -29.05 24.96 -11.14
C VAL A 17 -30.05 23.90 -11.62
N GLY A 18 -29.88 22.67 -11.11
CA GLY A 18 -30.80 21.55 -11.26
C GLY A 18 -31.03 20.86 -9.93
N ALA A 19 -31.71 21.54 -9.00
CA ALA A 19 -32.30 20.89 -7.84
C ALA A 19 -33.60 20.20 -8.25
N SER A 20 -33.72 18.89 -8.02
CA SER A 20 -34.93 18.26 -7.44
C SER A 20 -34.84 16.72 -7.36
N ALA A 21 -35.08 16.26 -6.13
CA ALA A 21 -35.86 15.09 -5.74
C ALA A 21 -35.29 13.67 -5.94
N SER A 22 -34.81 13.14 -4.82
CA SER A 22 -34.83 11.71 -4.49
C SER A 22 -36.24 11.13 -4.54
N PRO A 23 -36.43 9.89 -5.03
CA PRO A 23 -37.51 9.04 -4.57
C PRO A 23 -37.00 8.16 -3.42
N ALA A 24 -37.59 8.36 -2.24
CA ALA A 24 -37.63 7.32 -1.21
C ALA A 24 -38.60 6.23 -1.69
N LEU A 25 -38.11 5.00 -1.87
CA LEU A 25 -38.94 3.81 -1.98
C LEU A 25 -38.45 2.77 -0.98
N THR A 26 -39.19 2.74 0.11
CA THR A 26 -39.36 1.68 1.10
C THR A 26 -39.36 0.28 0.47
N GLY A 27 -38.49 -0.59 0.96
CA GLY A 27 -38.51 -2.04 0.71
C GLY A 27 -38.11 -2.80 1.97
N PRO A 28 -38.83 -3.87 2.36
CA PRO A 28 -38.82 -4.40 3.72
C PRO A 28 -37.59 -5.24 4.05
N ALA A 29 -37.19 -5.16 5.33
CA ALA A 29 -36.25 -6.09 5.97
C ALA A 29 -36.85 -7.51 6.05
N PRO A 30 -36.10 -8.57 5.71
CA PRO A 30 -36.36 -9.89 6.26
C PRO A 30 -35.60 -10.04 7.59
N ALA A 31 -36.36 -10.08 8.68
CA ALA A 31 -35.92 -10.66 9.94
C ALA A 31 -35.72 -12.18 9.74
N GLY A 32 -34.46 -12.62 9.71
CA GLY A 32 -34.08 -14.03 9.72
C GLY A 32 -33.41 -14.38 11.04
N GLU A 33 -34.21 -14.56 12.09
CA GLU A 33 -33.76 -15.04 13.40
C GLU A 33 -33.52 -16.55 13.30
N SER A 34 -32.27 -16.98 13.11
CA SER A 34 -31.88 -18.39 13.24
C SER A 34 -31.22 -18.64 14.58
N ARG A 35 -32.07 -19.03 15.53
CA ARG A 35 -31.71 -19.59 16.83
C ARG A 35 -30.99 -20.92 16.59
N HIS A 36 -29.69 -20.96 16.82
CA HIS A 36 -28.95 -22.21 16.90
C HIS A 36 -28.96 -22.70 18.35
N THR A 37 -29.84 -23.66 18.59
CA THR A 37 -29.96 -24.46 19.82
C THR A 37 -28.65 -25.18 20.14
N ALA A 38 -28.34 -25.24 21.43
CA ALA A 38 -27.15 -25.87 21.99
C ALA A 38 -27.20 -27.41 22.08
N ALA A 39 -26.01 -28.03 21.90
CA ALA A 39 -25.46 -29.28 22.48
C ALA A 39 -26.05 -30.65 22.06
N PRO A 40 -25.31 -31.79 22.18
CA PRO A 40 -24.05 -32.02 22.92
C PRO A 40 -22.91 -32.76 22.15
N ALA A 41 -21.75 -32.81 22.81
CA ALA A 41 -20.50 -33.48 22.41
C ALA A 41 -20.55 -35.02 22.45
N PRO A 42 -19.60 -35.70 21.79
CA PRO A 42 -19.10 -36.99 22.27
C PRO A 42 -17.64 -36.92 22.76
N SER A 43 -17.46 -37.57 23.90
CA SER A 43 -16.25 -37.82 24.66
C SER A 43 -15.09 -38.40 23.84
N GLY A 44 -13.87 -37.97 24.16
CA GLY A 44 -12.66 -38.65 23.68
C GLY A 44 -11.39 -37.89 24.04
N THR A 45 -10.99 -37.89 25.31
CA THR A 45 -9.58 -37.61 25.65
C THR A 45 -9.14 -38.55 26.75
N SER A 46 -8.25 -39.46 26.33
CA SER A 46 -7.55 -40.44 27.15
C SER A 46 -6.69 -39.74 28.20
N ALA A 47 -6.66 -40.30 29.41
CA ALA A 47 -5.89 -39.82 30.54
C ALA A 47 -4.37 -39.91 30.32
N ALA A 48 -3.66 -39.03 31.03
CA ALA A 48 -2.22 -38.78 31.04
C ALA A 48 -1.34 -40.00 31.44
N PRO A 49 -0.01 -39.84 31.38
CA PRO A 49 0.64 -39.65 32.68
C PRO A 49 1.62 -38.48 32.74
N SER A 50 1.62 -37.86 33.92
CA SER A 50 2.66 -36.97 34.42
C SER A 50 4.03 -37.66 34.37
N SER A 51 5.04 -36.94 33.89
CA SER A 51 6.44 -37.26 34.18
C SER A 51 7.08 -36.03 34.81
N THR A 52 7.20 -36.05 36.13
CA THR A 52 8.18 -35.23 36.86
C THR A 52 9.56 -35.84 36.64
N SER A 53 10.49 -35.06 36.13
CA SER A 53 11.92 -35.30 36.33
C SER A 53 12.63 -33.98 36.52
N ALA A 54 13.25 -33.86 37.68
CA ALA A 54 13.99 -32.71 38.14
C ALA A 54 15.48 -32.85 37.76
N GLY A 55 16.04 -31.75 37.27
CA GLY A 55 17.46 -31.38 37.36
C GLY A 55 18.28 -31.43 36.06
N PRO A 56 19.39 -30.68 35.93
CA PRO A 56 19.99 -29.73 36.89
C PRO A 56 20.13 -28.27 36.38
N ALA A 57 20.44 -27.39 37.33
CA ALA A 57 21.26 -26.17 37.22
C ALA A 57 21.02 -25.20 36.04
N SER A 58 20.38 -24.08 36.39
CA SER A 58 20.43 -22.82 35.66
C SER A 58 21.86 -22.43 35.29
N THR A 59 22.20 -22.60 34.03
CA THR A 59 23.17 -21.72 33.36
C THR A 59 22.33 -20.55 32.84
N PRO A 60 22.68 -19.28 33.06
CA PRO A 60 21.98 -18.20 32.36
C PRO A 60 22.06 -18.50 30.87
N PRO A 61 20.98 -18.35 30.08
CA PRO A 61 21.13 -18.39 28.64
C PRO A 61 22.18 -17.34 28.27
N ASP A 62 23.23 -17.76 27.56
CA ASP A 62 24.01 -16.85 26.74
C ASP A 62 23.00 -15.93 26.05
N GLU A 63 23.03 -14.64 26.41
CA GLU A 63 22.23 -13.64 25.71
C GLU A 63 22.63 -13.76 24.25
N VAL A 64 21.73 -14.33 23.44
CA VAL A 64 21.83 -14.25 21.99
C VAL A 64 21.86 -12.76 21.71
N ALA A 65 23.05 -12.22 21.45
CA ALA A 65 23.20 -10.88 20.95
C ALA A 65 22.39 -10.84 19.66
N VAL A 66 21.17 -10.30 19.76
CA VAL A 66 20.35 -10.01 18.59
C VAL A 66 21.15 -8.94 17.88
N THR A 67 21.93 -9.33 16.89
CA THR A 67 22.58 -8.36 16.01
C THR A 67 21.42 -7.64 15.34
N SER A 68 21.08 -6.46 15.83
CA SER A 68 20.13 -5.59 15.15
C SER A 68 20.70 -5.37 13.75
N ALA A 69 20.00 -5.88 12.73
CA ALA A 69 20.36 -5.56 11.37
C ALA A 69 20.29 -4.03 11.25
N ALA A 70 21.38 -3.40 10.80
CA ALA A 70 21.39 -1.97 10.55
C ALA A 70 20.22 -1.62 9.60
N PRO A 71 19.52 -0.49 9.84
CA PRO A 71 18.41 -0.06 9.00
C PRO A 71 18.86 0.10 7.55
N CYS A 72 17.91 -0.04 6.62
CA CYS A 72 18.20 -0.03 5.18
C CYS A 72 18.86 1.27 4.74
N THR A 73 18.47 2.38 5.34
CA THR A 73 19.00 3.73 5.11
C THR A 73 20.50 3.84 5.40
N ASP A 74 21.03 3.04 6.34
CA ASP A 74 22.46 3.05 6.66
C ASP A 74 23.30 2.35 5.58
N ARG A 75 22.66 1.60 4.68
CA ARG A 75 23.30 0.87 3.58
C ARG A 75 23.40 1.69 2.30
N GLY A 76 22.79 2.87 2.25
CA GLY A 76 22.79 3.77 1.09
C GLY A 76 21.39 4.29 0.74
N PRO A 77 21.25 5.01 -0.40
CA PRO A 77 19.97 5.51 -0.89
C PRO A 77 19.02 4.34 -1.16
N LEU A 78 17.73 4.49 -0.89
CA LEU A 78 16.71 3.47 -1.12
C LEU A 78 16.12 3.54 -2.53
N ILE A 79 16.15 4.73 -3.14
CA ILE A 79 15.70 5.00 -4.51
C ILE A 79 16.93 5.36 -5.35
N GLU A 80 17.15 4.62 -6.44
CA GLU A 80 18.28 4.89 -7.34
C GLU A 80 17.92 5.99 -8.35
N ASP A 81 16.72 5.93 -8.93
CA ASP A 81 16.20 6.92 -9.87
C ASP A 81 14.67 6.96 -9.83
N ALA A 82 14.09 8.09 -10.23
CA ALA A 82 12.65 8.26 -10.37
C ALA A 82 12.34 9.27 -11.48
N VAL A 83 11.63 8.84 -12.52
CA VAL A 83 11.36 9.66 -13.71
C VAL A 83 9.91 9.55 -14.15
N TRP A 84 9.29 10.69 -14.44
CA TRP A 84 7.97 10.74 -15.05
C TRP A 84 8.05 10.32 -16.51
N ILE A 85 7.24 9.33 -16.88
CA ILE A 85 7.02 8.86 -18.24
C ILE A 85 5.52 8.82 -18.54
N GLU A 86 5.16 8.49 -19.78
CA GLU A 86 3.79 8.26 -20.20
C GLU A 86 3.61 6.77 -20.51
N VAL A 87 2.67 6.12 -19.83
CA VAL A 87 2.32 4.71 -20.03
C VAL A 87 0.81 4.63 -20.23
N ASP A 88 0.36 3.95 -21.28
CA ASP A 88 -1.05 3.80 -21.65
C ASP A 88 -1.86 5.12 -21.71
N GLY A 89 -1.18 6.23 -22.01
CA GLY A 89 -1.80 7.56 -22.13
C GLY A 89 -2.03 8.29 -20.81
N GLY A 90 -1.42 7.83 -19.71
CA GLY A 90 -1.36 8.54 -18.45
C GLY A 90 0.06 8.69 -17.92
N ALA A 91 0.26 9.73 -17.10
CA ALA A 91 1.51 9.93 -16.38
C ALA A 91 1.81 8.74 -15.45
N SER A 92 3.04 8.25 -15.49
CA SER A 92 3.52 7.14 -14.68
C SER A 92 4.90 7.50 -14.15
N LEU A 93 5.10 7.46 -12.84
CA LEU A 93 6.39 7.65 -12.22
C LEU A 93 7.11 6.31 -12.22
N GLU A 94 8.08 6.13 -13.10
CA GLU A 94 8.96 4.98 -13.13
C GLU A 94 10.02 5.13 -12.04
N VAL A 95 10.00 4.23 -11.06
CA VAL A 95 10.89 4.23 -9.89
C VAL A 95 11.84 3.05 -9.99
N THR A 96 13.14 3.31 -9.94
CA THR A 96 14.19 2.29 -9.86
C THR A 96 14.61 2.12 -8.40
N PRO A 97 14.30 0.99 -7.73
CA PRO A 97 14.75 0.75 -6.37
C PRO A 97 16.25 0.44 -6.32
N ALA A 98 16.93 1.03 -5.34
CA ALA A 98 18.34 0.81 -5.12
C ALA A 98 18.63 -0.60 -4.55
N ALA A 99 19.88 -1.05 -4.69
CA ALA A 99 20.34 -2.34 -4.17
C ALA A 99 20.21 -2.44 -2.63
N SER A 100 20.34 -1.32 -1.92
CA SER A 100 20.16 -1.23 -0.46
C SER A 100 18.74 -1.68 -0.03
N LEU A 101 17.72 -1.25 -0.78
CA LEU A 101 16.31 -1.54 -0.54
C LEU A 101 16.00 -3.00 -0.87
N ARG A 102 16.51 -3.52 -1.99
CA ARG A 102 16.35 -4.94 -2.38
C ARG A 102 16.97 -5.91 -1.38
N GLY A 103 18.09 -5.53 -0.76
CA GLY A 103 18.82 -6.35 0.21
C GLY A 103 18.35 -6.22 1.66
N CYS A 104 17.25 -5.51 1.90
CA CYS A 104 16.76 -5.17 3.23
C CYS A 104 15.31 -5.66 3.47
N ALA A 105 14.90 -5.72 4.73
CA ALA A 105 13.57 -6.20 5.09
C ALA A 105 12.48 -5.25 4.53
N LEU A 106 11.72 -5.75 3.56
CA LEU A 106 10.92 -4.96 2.63
C LEU A 106 9.82 -4.10 3.29
N ALA A 107 9.23 -4.53 4.40
CA ALA A 107 8.16 -3.75 5.05
C ALA A 107 8.65 -2.65 5.99
N ALA A 108 9.92 -2.66 6.43
CA ALA A 108 10.41 -1.69 7.42
C ALA A 108 11.03 -0.42 6.79
N ALA A 109 11.10 -0.38 5.45
CA ALA A 109 11.79 0.67 4.70
C ALA A 109 10.87 1.60 3.91
N ASP A 110 9.57 1.31 3.86
CA ASP A 110 8.61 2.00 2.99
C ASP A 110 8.46 3.49 3.34
N ASP A 111 8.30 3.85 4.62
CA ASP A 111 8.23 5.24 5.06
C ASP A 111 9.50 6.04 4.69
N SER A 112 10.67 5.39 4.83
CA SER A 112 11.96 6.01 4.48
C SER A 112 12.11 6.16 2.97
N ALA A 113 11.72 5.13 2.21
CA ALA A 113 11.75 5.16 0.74
C ALA A 113 10.76 6.20 0.18
N TRP A 114 9.58 6.35 0.78
CA TRP A 114 8.62 7.38 0.42
C TRP A 114 9.17 8.79 0.70
N THR A 115 9.78 8.99 1.87
CA THR A 115 10.43 10.27 2.21
C THR A 115 11.52 10.63 1.21
N GLU A 116 12.36 9.66 0.83
CA GLU A 116 13.41 9.84 -0.17
C GLU A 116 12.83 10.13 -1.56
N LEU A 117 11.79 9.40 -1.99
CA LEU A 117 11.15 9.60 -3.28
C LEU A 117 10.54 11.01 -3.42
N VAL A 118 9.81 11.49 -2.42
CA VAL A 118 9.22 12.84 -2.45
C VAL A 118 10.30 13.93 -2.36
N ALA A 119 11.44 13.66 -1.74
CA ALA A 119 12.58 14.58 -1.78
C ALA A 119 13.21 14.69 -3.18
N LEU A 120 13.23 13.59 -3.95
CA LEU A 120 13.71 13.55 -5.33
C LEU A 120 12.68 14.16 -6.31
N VAL A 121 11.41 13.81 -6.13
CA VAL A 121 10.30 14.13 -7.04
C VAL A 121 9.12 14.68 -6.22
N PRO A 122 9.12 15.99 -5.88
CA PRO A 122 8.13 16.55 -4.95
C PRO A 122 6.68 16.49 -5.44
N ASP A 123 6.46 16.42 -6.75
CA ASP A 123 5.13 16.29 -7.35
C ASP A 123 4.58 14.84 -7.33
N ALA A 124 5.36 13.87 -6.82
CA ALA A 124 4.88 12.51 -6.56
C ALA A 124 3.91 12.43 -5.36
N ASP A 125 3.87 13.44 -4.49
CA ASP A 125 2.99 13.48 -3.30
C ASP A 125 1.52 13.75 -3.66
N THR A 126 0.93 12.79 -4.36
CA THR A 126 -0.48 12.78 -4.73
C THR A 126 -1.19 11.59 -4.09
N PRO A 127 -2.53 11.65 -3.90
CA PRO A 127 -3.28 10.56 -3.26
C PRO A 127 -2.99 9.19 -3.88
N GLY A 128 -2.69 8.21 -3.03
CA GLY A 128 -2.47 6.81 -3.43
C GLY A 128 -1.05 6.45 -3.84
N MET A 129 -0.17 7.40 -4.20
CA MET A 129 1.19 7.11 -4.67
C MET A 129 2.05 6.41 -3.59
N ALA A 130 1.97 6.86 -2.33
CA ALA A 130 2.69 6.23 -1.22
C ALA A 130 2.26 4.77 -0.99
N ALA A 131 0.96 4.49 -1.11
CA ALA A 131 0.42 3.14 -0.91
C ALA A 131 0.80 2.20 -2.07
N GLN A 132 0.85 2.72 -3.31
CA GLN A 132 1.38 2.00 -4.47
C GLN A 132 2.86 1.65 -4.25
N LEU A 133 3.69 2.61 -3.82
CA LEU A 133 5.12 2.37 -3.53
C LEU A 133 5.29 1.30 -2.44
N SER A 134 4.62 1.45 -1.30
CA SER A 134 4.70 0.46 -0.20
C SER A 134 4.28 -0.94 -0.67
N CYS A 135 3.21 -1.06 -1.47
CA CYS A 135 2.81 -2.33 -2.06
C CYS A 135 3.92 -2.94 -2.93
N HIS A 136 4.55 -2.14 -3.80
CA HIS A 136 5.64 -2.61 -4.66
C HIS A 136 6.87 -3.05 -3.87
N ILE A 137 7.27 -2.28 -2.86
CA ILE A 137 8.40 -2.63 -2.00
C ILE A 137 8.15 -4.00 -1.35
N VAL A 138 6.96 -4.23 -0.78
CA VAL A 138 6.67 -5.46 -0.03
C VAL A 138 6.39 -6.66 -0.94
N PHE A 139 5.64 -6.47 -2.03
CA PHE A 139 5.06 -7.58 -2.80
C PHE A 139 5.60 -7.71 -4.23
N ALA A 140 6.32 -6.71 -4.74
CA ALA A 140 7.00 -6.75 -6.04
C ALA A 140 8.51 -6.38 -5.96
N PRO A 141 9.26 -6.82 -4.92
CA PRO A 141 10.65 -6.40 -4.68
C PRO A 141 11.64 -6.81 -5.78
N ALA A 142 11.27 -7.82 -6.58
CA ALA A 142 12.10 -8.36 -7.64
C ALA A 142 11.99 -7.58 -8.96
N LYS A 143 10.97 -6.72 -9.14
CA LYS A 143 10.86 -5.91 -10.37
C LYS A 143 12.04 -4.93 -10.46
N GLU A 144 12.57 -4.76 -11.65
CA GLU A 144 13.65 -3.82 -11.94
C GLU A 144 13.19 -2.37 -11.75
N VAL A 145 11.94 -2.09 -12.16
CA VAL A 145 11.26 -0.80 -12.03
C VAL A 145 9.84 -0.97 -11.51
N TRP A 146 9.31 0.06 -10.88
CA TRP A 146 7.91 0.16 -10.44
C TRP A 146 7.25 1.38 -11.08
N HIS A 147 5.99 1.23 -11.47
CA HIS A 147 5.20 2.31 -12.04
C HIS A 147 4.19 2.80 -11.00
N LEU A 148 4.35 4.05 -10.56
CA LEU A 148 3.39 4.69 -9.67
C LEU A 148 2.54 5.66 -10.47
N GLU A 149 1.24 5.43 -10.50
CA GLU A 149 0.35 6.09 -11.45
C GLU A 149 -0.71 6.89 -10.67
N PRO A 150 -0.64 8.24 -10.68
CA PRO A 150 -1.51 9.09 -9.86
C PRO A 150 -2.98 9.06 -10.30
N TRP A 151 -3.26 8.55 -11.50
CA TRP A 151 -4.61 8.37 -12.04
C TRP A 151 -5.27 7.06 -11.61
N ARG A 152 -4.53 6.15 -10.94
CA ARG A 152 -5.09 4.92 -10.39
C ARG A 152 -6.03 5.24 -9.22
N PRO A 153 -7.12 4.46 -9.03
CA PRO A 153 -8.02 4.69 -7.91
C PRO A 153 -7.31 4.54 -6.56
N VAL A 154 -7.61 5.46 -5.64
CA VAL A 154 -7.19 5.32 -4.24
C VAL A 154 -8.05 4.25 -3.58
N VAL A 155 -7.44 3.13 -3.21
CA VAL A 155 -8.12 1.96 -2.63
C VAL A 155 -7.45 1.55 -1.32
N ASP A 156 -8.10 0.68 -0.56
CA ASP A 156 -7.50 0.10 0.64
C ASP A 156 -6.38 -0.91 0.30
N ASN A 157 -5.56 -1.24 1.30
CA ASN A 157 -4.45 -2.19 1.12
C ASN A 157 -4.92 -3.57 0.64
N ALA A 158 -6.12 -4.01 1.03
CA ALA A 158 -6.62 -5.32 0.61
C ALA A 158 -6.95 -5.33 -0.88
N GLU A 159 -7.47 -4.24 -1.44
CA GLU A 159 -7.69 -4.06 -2.87
C GLU A 159 -6.36 -3.90 -3.63
N LEU A 160 -5.41 -3.10 -3.13
CA LEU A 160 -4.06 -2.99 -3.70
C LEU A 160 -3.44 -4.38 -3.88
N LEU A 161 -3.52 -5.24 -2.87
CA LEU A 161 -2.99 -6.61 -2.96
C LEU A 161 -3.79 -7.51 -3.91
N ARG A 162 -5.13 -7.42 -3.89
CA ARG A 162 -5.99 -8.19 -4.81
C ARG A 162 -5.74 -7.83 -6.27
N THR A 163 -5.32 -6.58 -6.52
CA THR A 163 -4.96 -6.05 -7.84
C THR A 163 -3.46 -6.09 -8.11
N ARG A 164 -2.67 -6.80 -7.30
CA ARG A 164 -1.23 -7.00 -7.48
C ARG A 164 -0.45 -5.68 -7.58
N CYS A 165 -0.76 -4.75 -6.68
CA CYS A 165 -0.22 -3.40 -6.60
C CYS A 165 -0.59 -2.48 -7.78
N ASN A 166 -1.52 -2.87 -8.66
CA ASN A 166 -1.99 -2.04 -9.76
C ASN A 166 -3.53 -1.88 -9.77
N PRO A 167 -4.09 -0.99 -8.93
CA PRO A 167 -5.54 -0.88 -8.79
C PRO A 167 -6.19 -0.21 -10.01
N GLY A 168 -7.32 -0.74 -10.50
CA GLY A 168 -8.10 -0.10 -11.57
C GLY A 168 -7.75 -0.52 -13.00
N GLY A 169 -6.85 -1.50 -13.22
CA GLY A 169 -6.62 -2.10 -14.53
C GLY A 169 -5.44 -3.08 -14.54
N PRO A 170 -5.25 -3.88 -15.60
CA PRO A 170 -4.11 -4.78 -15.69
C PRO A 170 -2.77 -4.01 -15.70
N ASP A 171 -1.73 -4.63 -15.13
CA ASP A 171 -0.33 -4.19 -15.24
C ASP A 171 0.08 -4.19 -16.72
N PRO A 172 0.54 -3.06 -17.29
CA PRO A 172 1.02 -3.02 -18.67
C PRO A 172 2.21 -3.96 -18.91
N ASP A 173 2.92 -4.38 -17.85
CA ASP A 173 4.04 -5.32 -17.92
C ASP A 173 3.60 -6.80 -17.89
N LEU A 174 2.32 -7.09 -17.64
CA LEU A 174 1.79 -8.45 -17.66
C LEU A 174 1.18 -8.77 -19.04
N PRO A 175 1.55 -9.90 -19.67
CA PRO A 175 1.02 -10.32 -20.97
C PRO A 175 -0.46 -10.74 -20.94
#